data_AF-A0A2U2HGI2-F1
#
_entry.id   AF-A0A2U2HGI2-F1
#
_cell.length_a   1.000
_cell.length_b   1.000
_cell.length_c   1.000
_cell.angle_alpha   90.00
_cell.angle_beta   90.00
_cell.angle_gamma   90.00
#
_symmetry.space_group_name_H-M   'P 1'
#
loop_
_entity.id
_entity.type
_entity.pdbx_description
1 polymer ?
#
loop_
_entity_poly.entity_id
_entity_poly.type
_entity_poly.pdbx_seq_one_letter_code
_entity_poly.pdbx_strand_id
1 'polypeptide(L)' 'MAVNRLGGPTKAAHAMGVSNTSIHTWIKRQRISNIDKAKLMAKLSGLELHQLRGSL' A
#
# COMPACT_ATOMS: atom_id res chain seq x y z
N MET A 1 0.10 2.93 -9.15
CA MET A 1 0.18 2.82 -7.66
C MET A 1 -0.76 1.73 -7.17
N ALA A 2 -0.30 0.88 -6.25
CA ALA A 2 -1.04 -0.23 -5.65
C ALA A 2 -2.41 0.13 -5.08
N VAL A 3 -2.50 1.32 -4.47
CA VAL A 3 -3.75 1.89 -3.95
C VAL A 3 -4.83 2.01 -5.02
N ASN A 4 -4.45 2.39 -6.25
CA ASN A 4 -5.40 2.54 -7.35
C ASN A 4 -5.94 1.18 -7.81
N ARG A 5 -5.09 0.14 -7.80
CA ARG A 5 -5.50 -1.25 -8.10
C ARG A 5 -6.49 -1.81 -7.08
N LEU A 6 -6.40 -1.35 -5.83
CA LEU A 6 -7.34 -1.70 -4.76
C LEU A 6 -8.66 -0.91 -4.82
N GLY A 7 -8.84 -0.05 -5.83
CA GLY A 7 -10.05 0.78 -5.97
C GLY A 7 -10.02 2.06 -5.13
N GLY A 8 -8.84 2.54 -4.79
CA GLY A 8 -8.63 3.84 -4.15
C GLY A 8 -8.16 3.76 -2.68
N PRO A 9 -7.77 4.92 -2.10
CA PRO A 9 -7.16 4.99 -0.78
C PRO A 9 -8.07 4.48 0.34
N THR A 10 -9.37 4.76 0.27
CA THR A 10 -10.34 4.31 1.27
C THR A 10 -10.53 2.79 1.26
N LYS A 11 -10.63 2.18 0.08
CA LYS A 11 -10.74 0.71 -0.03
C LYS A 11 -9.45 0.03 0.41
N ALA A 12 -8.30 0.58 0.03
CA ALA A 12 -7.00 0.07 0.48
C ALA A 12 -6.86 0.15 2.01
N ALA A 13 -7.28 1.26 2.63
CA ALA A 13 -7.26 1.42 4.08
C ALA A 13 -8.12 0.37 4.79
N HIS A 14 -9.34 0.16 4.29
CA HIS A 14 -10.26 -0.83 4.85
C HIS A 14 -9.73 -2.26 4.69
N ALA A 15 -9.28 -2.62 3.48
CA ALA A 15 -8.71 -3.95 3.19
C ALA A 15 -7.44 -4.26 4.00
N MET A 16 -6.68 -3.22 4.36
CA MET A 16 -5.45 -3.36 5.15
C MET A 16 -5.65 -3.17 6.66
N GLY A 17 -6.86 -2.83 7.12
CA GLY A 17 -7.12 -2.52 8.52
C GLY A 17 -6.31 -1.34 9.05
N VAL A 18 -6.09 -0.32 8.22
CA VAL A 18 -5.32 0.90 8.59
C VAL A 18 -6.14 2.16 8.41
N SER A 19 -5.73 3.24 9.07
CA SER A 19 -6.35 4.56 8.85
C SER A 19 -6.05 5.10 7.46
N ASN A 20 -6.99 5.81 6.84
CA ASN A 20 -6.79 6.52 5.57
C ASN A 20 -5.52 7.40 5.59
N THR A 21 -5.23 8.04 6.72
CA THR A 21 -4.01 8.85 6.91
C THR A 21 -2.73 8.05 6.66
N SER A 22 -2.68 6.78 7.05
CA SER A 22 -1.52 5.91 6.79
C SER A 22 -1.35 5.68 5.29
N ILE A 23 -2.44 5.41 4.57
CA ILE A 23 -2.43 5.24 3.11
C ILE A 23 -1.98 6.53 2.42
N HIS A 24 -2.55 7.69 2.78
CA HIS A 24 -2.14 8.97 2.22
C HIS A 24 -0.67 9.29 2.50
N THR A 25 -0.16 8.92 3.68
CA THR A 25 1.26 9.08 4.04
C THR A 25 2.13 8.21 3.15
N TRP A 26 1.77 6.95 2.90
CA TRP A 26 2.53 6.06 2.00
C TRP A 26 2.48 6.51 0.54
N ILE A 27 1.34 7.05 0.08
CA ILE A 27 1.22 7.65 -1.25
C ILE A 27 2.18 8.84 -1.38
N LYS A 28 2.13 9.77 -0.43
CA LYS A 28 3.01 10.96 -0.41
C LYS A 28 4.49 10.60 -0.35
N ARG A 29 4.85 9.59 0.45
CA ARG A 29 6.23 9.11 0.59
C ARG A 29 6.65 8.09 -0.47
N GLN A 30 5.73 7.70 -1.36
CA GLN A 30 5.86 6.60 -2.33
C GLN A 30 6.47 5.31 -1.74
N ARG A 31 6.24 5.05 -0.44
CA ARG A 31 6.88 3.96 0.29
C ARG A 31 6.03 3.50 1.46
N ILE A 32 5.98 2.18 1.67
CA ILE A 32 5.38 1.54 2.85
C ILE A 32 6.50 1.16 3.82
N SER A 33 6.54 1.78 4.99
CA SER A 33 7.60 1.56 5.97
C SER A 33 7.57 0.15 6.58
N ASN A 34 6.39 -0.35 6.91
CA ASN A 34 6.20 -1.64 7.59
C ASN A 34 6.18 -2.80 6.58
N ILE A 35 7.01 -3.83 6.81
CA ILE A 35 7.16 -4.99 5.92
C ILE A 35 5.90 -5.84 5.85
N ASP A 36 5.25 -6.11 6.98
CA ASP A 36 4.00 -6.89 7.02
C ASP A 36 2.88 -6.20 6.25
N LYS A 37 2.78 -4.86 6.40
CA LYS A 37 1.81 -4.07 5.63
C LYS A 37 2.14 -4.03 4.16
N ALA A 38 3.43 -3.97 3.80
CA ALA A 38 3.84 -4.06 2.40
C ALA A 38 3.51 -5.44 1.82
N LYS A 39 3.74 -6.54 2.56
CA LYS A 39 3.42 -7.91 2.13
C LYS A 39 1.92 -8.09 1.93
N LEU A 40 1.13 -7.58 2.88
CA LEU A 40 -0.32 -7.59 2.79
C LEU A 40 -0.80 -6.81 1.57
N MET A 41 -0.25 -5.61 1.36
CA MET A 41 -0.62 -4.79 0.20
C MET A 41 -0.21 -5.43 -1.13
N ALA A 42 0.96 -6.09 -1.18
CA ALA A 42 1.43 -6.85 -2.33
C ALA A 42 0.42 -7.95 -2.70
N LYS A 43 0.04 -8.76 -1.69
CA LYS A 43 -0.94 -9.83 -1.85
C LYS A 43 -2.30 -9.31 -2.31
N LEU A 44 -2.78 -8.22 -1.72
CA LEU A 44 -4.10 -7.65 -2.04
C LEU A 44 -4.15 -6.95 -3.40
N SER A 45 -3.05 -6.34 -3.84
CA SER A 45 -2.99 -5.59 -5.10
C SER A 45 -2.43 -6.39 -6.29
N GLY A 46 -2.00 -7.64 -6.05
CA GLY A 46 -1.33 -8.47 -7.06
C GLY A 46 0.00 -7.87 -7.53
N LEU A 47 0.67 -7.10 -6.67
CA LEU A 47 1.96 -6.47 -6.95
C LEU A 47 3.04 -7.17 -6.14
N GLU A 48 4.25 -7.23 -6.68
CA GLU A 48 5.40 -7.70 -5.90
C GLU A 48 5.82 -6.66 -4.86
N LEU A 49 6.32 -7.13 -3.72
CA LEU A 49 6.79 -6.28 -2.61
C LEU A 49 7.82 -5.23 -3.08
N HIS A 50 8.67 -5.64 -4.02
CA HIS A 50 9.72 -4.82 -4.61
C HIS A 50 9.17 -3.66 -5.48
N GLN A 51 7.95 -3.81 -6.02
CA GLN A 51 7.27 -2.74 -6.75
C GLN A 51 6.58 -1.73 -5.80
N LEU A 52 6.32 -2.13 -4.55
CA LEU A 52 5.71 -1.27 -3.52
C LEU A 52 6.73 -0.48 -2.72
N ARG A 53 7.84 -1.13 -2.39
CA ARG A 53 9.04 -0.49 -1.87
C ARG A 53 9.89 -0.14 -3.07
N GLY A 54 9.53 0.95 -3.76
CA GLY A 54 10.26 1.43 -4.94
C GLY A 54 11.74 1.15 -4.79
N SER A 55 12.24 0.25 -5.62
CA SER A 55 13.64 -0.15 -5.61
C SER A 55 14.49 1.09 -5.81
N LEU A 56 15.58 1.17 -5.04
CA LEU A 56 16.81 1.81 -5.50
C LEU A 56 17.30 1.12 -6.77
#